data_AF-A0A2A5YR17-F1
#
_entry.id   AF-A0A2A5YR17-F1
#
_cell.length_a   1.000
_cell.length_b   1.000
_cell.length_c   1.000
_cell.angle_alpha   90.00
_cell.angle_beta   90.00
_cell.angle_gamma   90.00
#
_symmetry.space_group_name_H-M   'P 1'
#
loop_
_entity.id
_entity.type
_entity.pdbx_description
1 polymer ?
#
loop_
_entity_poly.entity_id
_entity_poly.type
_entity_poly.pdbx_seq_one_letter_code
_entity_poly.pdbx_strand_id
1 'polypeptide(L)'
;MKDDFADLAVLDAYKWWIVSDFGFLQLTGVLDEHGNDGLEIGRFDKDAMRRIARAYTVSRNIPSHEGDAQASTLAALLSGADLAPALRLPFAERAVALTEFVNANPVKLASKDESQPIEKKIASAITKLTWFLQPDDWTIFDKYVGVAVLRREGTGSKQMLSYYAELAGEWRKISAGLCEACAVHGFNRRLGYRIVDKFLFLHGIGMYVPGTRKNGEPRDVLDKKSRLADRFASASVAPIRDSLHSFASALPTDLNARLNQLGRDAASVLAAANWIKDPA
;
A
#
# COMPACT_ATOMS: atom_id res chain seq x y z
N MET A 1 2.55 -21.33 11.37
CA MET A 1 3.67 -20.89 10.52
C MET A 1 3.27 -20.43 9.14
N LYS A 2 2.53 -21.20 8.31
CA LYS A 2 2.09 -20.70 6.98
C LYS A 2 0.98 -19.64 7.06
N ASP A 3 0.18 -19.67 8.12
CA ASP A 3 -0.97 -18.76 8.27
C ASP A 3 -0.59 -17.45 8.99
N ASP A 4 0.54 -17.41 9.69
CA ASP A 4 0.89 -16.34 10.62
C ASP A 4 1.06 -14.97 9.93
N PHE A 5 1.57 -14.93 8.69
CA PHE A 5 1.65 -13.67 7.92
C PHE A 5 0.29 -13.21 7.40
N ALA A 6 -0.63 -14.13 7.08
CA ALA A 6 -1.98 -13.77 6.66
C ALA A 6 -2.76 -13.18 7.84
N ASP A 7 -2.66 -13.79 9.02
CA ASP A 7 -3.26 -13.28 10.25
C ASP A 7 -2.76 -11.88 10.59
N LEU A 8 -1.43 -11.67 10.58
CA LEU A 8 -0.86 -10.34 10.80
C LEU A 8 -1.29 -9.34 9.72
N ALA A 9 -1.40 -9.75 8.46
CA ALA A 9 -1.84 -8.88 7.38
C ALA A 9 -3.30 -8.45 7.57
N VAL A 10 -4.19 -9.36 8.00
CA VAL A 10 -5.60 -9.05 8.31
C VAL A 10 -5.68 -8.09 9.49
N LEU A 11 -4.94 -8.35 10.57
CA LEU A 11 -4.92 -7.47 11.73
C LEU A 11 -4.39 -6.07 11.39
N ASP A 12 -3.29 -5.98 10.64
CA ASP A 12 -2.73 -4.68 10.25
C ASP A 12 -3.64 -3.95 9.26
N ALA A 13 -4.24 -4.67 8.30
CA ALA A 13 -5.20 -4.07 7.36
C ALA A 13 -6.41 -3.51 8.12
N TYR A 14 -6.97 -4.26 9.07
CA TYR A 14 -8.10 -3.81 9.87
C TYR A 14 -7.75 -2.66 10.80
N LYS A 15 -6.58 -2.71 11.46
CA LYS A 15 -6.07 -1.61 12.28
C LYS A 15 -5.94 -0.32 11.46
N TRP A 16 -5.37 -0.40 10.26
CA TRP A 16 -5.29 0.76 9.35
C TRP A 16 -6.66 1.21 8.86
N TRP A 17 -7.57 0.27 8.63
CA TRP A 17 -8.94 0.57 8.21
C TRP A 17 -9.65 1.49 9.21
N ILE A 18 -9.65 1.12 10.48
CA ILE A 18 -10.36 1.87 11.53
C ILE A 18 -9.63 3.17 11.95
N VAL A 19 -8.31 3.21 11.85
CA VAL A 19 -7.52 4.39 12.26
C VAL A 19 -7.38 5.42 11.14
N SER A 20 -7.49 5.02 9.87
CA SER A 20 -7.19 5.90 8.73
C SER A 20 -8.05 5.63 7.51
N ASP A 21 -8.08 4.40 6.98
CA ASP A 21 -8.54 4.20 5.61
C ASP A 21 -10.02 4.51 5.44
N PHE A 22 -10.84 4.10 6.40
CA PHE A 22 -12.28 4.38 6.39
C PHE A 22 -12.55 5.90 6.34
N GLY A 23 -11.96 6.66 7.26
CA GLY A 23 -12.15 8.11 7.33
C GLY A 23 -11.61 8.85 6.10
N PHE A 24 -10.51 8.37 5.49
CA PHE A 24 -10.00 8.96 4.24
C PHE A 24 -10.84 8.59 3.01
N LEU A 25 -11.39 7.39 2.94
CA LEU A 25 -12.34 7.02 1.88
C LEU A 25 -13.66 7.79 2.02
N GLN A 26 -14.08 8.13 3.24
CA GLN A 26 -15.20 9.05 3.46
C GLN A 26 -14.85 10.48 3.06
N LEU A 27 -13.67 10.96 3.44
CA LEU A 27 -13.19 12.30 3.11
C LEU A 27 -13.11 12.55 1.59
N THR A 28 -12.88 11.49 0.82
CA THR A 28 -12.84 11.54 -0.66
C THR A 28 -14.20 11.33 -1.32
N GLY A 29 -15.21 10.96 -0.54
CA GLY A 29 -16.53 10.59 -1.02
C GLY A 29 -16.60 9.20 -1.65
N VAL A 30 -15.54 8.38 -1.63
CA VAL A 30 -15.60 6.97 -2.09
C VAL A 30 -16.54 6.15 -1.20
N LEU A 31 -16.58 6.47 0.10
CA LEU A 31 -17.55 5.93 1.04
C LEU A 31 -18.48 7.03 1.54
N ASP A 32 -19.75 6.68 1.79
CA ASP A 32 -20.68 7.55 2.52
C ASP A 32 -20.42 7.50 4.05
N GLU A 33 -21.21 8.26 4.82
CA GLU A 33 -21.09 8.32 6.29
C GLU A 33 -21.34 6.98 6.99
N HIS A 34 -22.01 6.04 6.33
CA HIS A 34 -22.32 4.71 6.84
C HIS A 34 -21.33 3.64 6.33
N GLY A 35 -20.41 3.99 5.43
CA GLY A 35 -19.45 3.07 4.85
C GLY A 35 -19.93 2.31 3.61
N ASN A 36 -21.03 2.75 2.99
CA ASN A 36 -21.50 2.25 1.70
C ASN A 36 -20.77 2.95 0.55
N ASP A 37 -20.91 2.40 -0.67
CA ASP A 37 -20.34 2.98 -1.89
C ASP A 37 -20.94 4.38 -2.17
N GLY A 38 -20.07 5.38 -2.25
CA GLY A 38 -20.41 6.74 -2.66
C GLY A 38 -20.04 6.99 -4.12
N LEU A 39 -19.06 7.86 -4.33
CA LEU A 39 -18.49 8.16 -5.65
C LEU A 39 -17.70 6.97 -6.20
N GLU A 40 -17.90 6.64 -7.47
CA GLU A 40 -17.09 5.66 -8.21
C GLU A 40 -15.60 6.04 -8.20
N ILE A 41 -15.32 7.34 -8.36
CA ILE A 41 -14.00 7.93 -8.23
C ILE A 41 -14.11 9.09 -7.26
N GLY A 42 -13.38 8.97 -6.15
CA GLY A 42 -13.28 10.00 -5.13
C GLY A 42 -12.65 11.29 -5.64
N ARG A 43 -12.60 12.28 -4.77
CA ARG A 43 -11.99 13.58 -5.06
C ARG A 43 -11.16 14.02 -3.85
N PHE A 44 -10.04 14.70 -4.11
CA PHE A 44 -9.31 15.40 -3.07
C PHE A 44 -9.43 16.90 -3.24
N ASP A 45 -9.51 17.62 -2.12
CA ASP A 45 -8.89 18.93 -2.02
C ASP A 45 -7.43 18.82 -1.54
N LYS A 46 -6.74 19.95 -1.51
CA LYS A 46 -5.33 20.02 -1.07
C LYS A 46 -5.13 19.46 0.34
N ASP A 47 -6.07 19.69 1.25
CA ASP A 47 -5.91 19.38 2.66
C ASP A 47 -6.15 17.89 2.93
N ALA A 48 -7.14 17.29 2.27
CA ALA A 48 -7.36 15.85 2.23
C ALA A 48 -6.13 15.11 1.69
N MET A 49 -5.61 15.54 0.54
CA MET A 49 -4.39 14.97 -0.05
C MET A 49 -3.20 15.04 0.94
N ARG A 50 -2.99 16.18 1.60
CA ARG A 50 -1.89 16.36 2.57
C ARG A 50 -2.03 15.49 3.81
N ARG A 51 -3.25 15.35 4.34
CA ARG A 51 -3.52 14.47 5.49
C ARG A 51 -3.21 13.01 5.16
N ILE A 52 -3.68 12.53 4.01
CA ILE A 52 -3.38 11.18 3.51
C ILE A 52 -1.88 11.01 3.30
N ALA A 53 -1.24 11.95 2.61
CA ALA A 53 0.19 11.88 2.32
C ALA A 53 1.04 11.84 3.60
N ARG A 54 0.64 12.57 4.64
CA ARG A 54 1.29 12.54 5.97
C ARG A 54 1.12 11.17 6.63
N ALA A 55 -0.11 10.66 6.71
CA ALA A 55 -0.39 9.36 7.33
C ALA A 55 0.37 8.21 6.65
N TYR A 56 0.51 8.29 5.33
CA TYR A 56 1.19 7.28 4.51
C TYR A 56 2.68 7.57 4.25
N THR A 57 3.27 8.51 5.00
CA THR A 57 4.71 8.87 4.93
C THR A 57 5.23 9.26 3.55
N VAL A 58 4.33 9.74 2.68
CA VAL A 58 4.66 10.28 1.35
C VAL A 58 4.62 11.81 1.30
N SER A 59 4.43 12.48 2.43
CA SER A 59 4.46 13.94 2.56
C SER A 59 5.75 14.57 2.00
N ARG A 60 6.90 13.91 2.13
CA ARG A 60 8.18 14.34 1.53
C ARG A 60 8.18 14.39 -0.02
N ASN A 61 7.14 13.86 -0.66
CA ASN A 61 6.93 13.88 -2.10
C ASN A 61 5.85 14.90 -2.50
N ILE A 62 5.24 15.58 -1.52
CA ILE A 62 4.19 16.56 -1.71
C ILE A 62 4.71 17.93 -1.26
N PRO A 63 4.56 18.98 -2.07
CA PRO A 63 4.90 20.33 -1.69
C PRO A 63 4.21 20.75 -0.37
N SER A 64 4.96 21.39 0.54
CA SER A 64 4.53 21.66 1.92
C SER A 64 4.64 23.12 2.37
N HIS A 65 4.91 24.08 1.49
CA HIS A 65 5.09 25.48 1.91
C HIS A 65 3.76 26.23 2.09
N GLU A 66 3.74 27.26 2.93
CA GLU A 66 2.58 28.14 3.12
C GLU A 66 2.43 29.03 1.88
N GLY A 67 1.35 28.83 1.10
CA GLY A 67 1.14 29.45 -0.23
C GLY A 67 1.12 28.50 -1.43
N ASP A 68 1.03 27.19 -1.19
CA ASP A 68 1.40 26.15 -2.16
C ASP A 68 0.49 25.97 -3.39
N ALA A 69 0.72 26.78 -4.42
CA ALA A 69 0.15 26.57 -5.75
C ALA A 69 0.44 25.15 -6.29
N GLN A 70 1.61 24.56 -6.00
CA GLN A 70 1.95 23.22 -6.49
C GLN A 70 1.13 22.11 -5.84
N ALA A 71 0.91 22.17 -4.53
CA ALA A 71 0.04 21.20 -3.87
C ALA A 71 -1.42 21.31 -4.37
N SER A 72 -1.90 22.54 -4.60
CA SER A 72 -3.21 22.77 -5.24
C SER A 72 -3.24 22.24 -6.68
N THR A 73 -2.19 22.47 -7.48
CA THR A 73 -2.06 21.91 -8.83
C THR A 73 -2.05 20.39 -8.82
N LEU A 74 -1.30 19.77 -7.91
CA LEU A 74 -1.27 18.32 -7.79
C LEU A 74 -2.64 17.76 -7.37
N ALA A 75 -3.31 18.39 -6.39
CA ALA A 75 -4.67 17.98 -6.01
C ALA A 75 -5.65 18.14 -7.19
N ALA A 76 -5.55 19.22 -7.95
CA ALA A 76 -6.38 19.44 -9.15
C ALA A 76 -6.10 18.42 -10.25
N LEU A 77 -4.83 18.06 -10.48
CA LEU A 77 -4.44 17.01 -11.44
C LEU A 77 -4.95 15.63 -11.02
N LEU A 78 -4.88 15.31 -9.72
CA LEU A 78 -5.36 14.03 -9.19
C LEU A 78 -6.90 13.93 -9.19
N SER A 79 -7.59 15.05 -8.98
CA SER A 79 -9.05 15.15 -9.06
C SER A 79 -9.54 15.49 -10.48
N GLY A 80 -8.63 15.59 -11.45
CA GLY A 80 -8.90 16.08 -12.80
C GLY A 80 -9.47 15.02 -13.73
N ALA A 81 -10.12 15.48 -14.80
CA ALA A 81 -10.67 14.62 -15.84
C ALA A 81 -9.61 13.75 -16.54
N ASP A 82 -8.35 14.18 -16.54
CA ASP A 82 -7.25 13.47 -17.22
C ASP A 82 -6.84 12.18 -16.51
N LEU A 83 -6.94 12.12 -15.17
CA LEU A 83 -6.57 10.93 -14.40
C LEU A 83 -7.72 9.93 -14.31
N ALA A 84 -8.96 10.39 -14.33
CA ALA A 84 -10.14 9.55 -14.13
C ALA A 84 -10.24 8.35 -15.12
N PRO A 85 -9.90 8.47 -16.42
CA PRO A 85 -9.82 7.32 -17.33
C PRO A 85 -8.78 6.29 -16.90
N ALA A 86 -7.59 6.72 -16.47
CA ALA A 86 -6.54 5.82 -15.99
C ALA A 86 -6.99 5.03 -14.75
N LEU A 87 -7.74 5.68 -13.86
CA LEU A 87 -8.33 5.04 -12.67
C LEU A 87 -9.47 4.08 -12.97
N ARG A 88 -9.93 3.94 -14.22
CA ARG A 88 -10.93 2.91 -14.59
C ARG A 88 -10.31 1.72 -15.31
N LEU A 89 -9.04 1.84 -15.70
CA LEU A 89 -8.36 0.75 -16.37
C LEU A 89 -8.19 -0.46 -15.43
N PRO A 90 -8.16 -1.68 -15.99
CA PRO A 90 -7.79 -2.89 -15.27
C PRO A 90 -6.41 -2.78 -14.61
N PHE A 91 -6.19 -3.52 -13.54
CA PHE A 91 -4.97 -3.49 -12.71
C PHE A 91 -3.63 -3.19 -13.42
N ALA A 92 -3.23 -4.01 -14.41
CA ALA A 92 -1.94 -3.84 -15.08
C ALA A 92 -1.90 -2.60 -15.99
N GLU A 93 -2.99 -2.33 -16.71
CA GLU A 93 -3.14 -1.16 -17.60
C GLU A 93 -3.20 0.14 -16.80
N ARG A 94 -3.88 0.13 -15.64
CA ARG A 94 -3.88 1.23 -14.68
C ARG A 94 -2.46 1.54 -14.22
N ALA A 95 -1.63 0.54 -13.92
CA ALA A 95 -0.24 0.76 -13.52
C ALA A 95 0.61 1.43 -14.63
N VAL A 96 0.37 1.07 -15.90
CA VAL A 96 1.00 1.72 -17.07
C VAL A 96 0.55 3.17 -17.17
N ALA A 97 -0.75 3.43 -17.18
CA ALA A 97 -1.30 4.77 -17.29
C ALA A 97 -0.88 5.68 -16.12
N LEU A 98 -0.83 5.17 -14.89
CA LEU A 98 -0.32 5.92 -13.74
C LEU A 98 1.18 6.21 -13.85
N THR A 99 1.96 5.33 -14.48
CA THR A 99 3.38 5.58 -14.75
C THR A 99 3.55 6.70 -15.78
N GLU A 100 2.78 6.67 -16.87
CA GLU A 100 2.77 7.71 -17.88
C GLU A 100 2.36 9.05 -17.29
N PHE A 101 1.31 9.05 -16.46
CA PHE A 101 0.84 10.23 -15.74
C PHE A 101 1.94 10.87 -14.87
N VAL A 102 2.64 10.10 -14.03
CA VAL A 102 3.73 10.66 -13.20
C VAL A 102 4.98 11.05 -14.00
N ASN A 103 5.16 10.49 -15.18
CA ASN A 103 6.25 10.88 -16.08
C ASN A 103 5.94 12.21 -16.78
N ALA A 104 4.68 12.43 -17.16
CA ALA A 104 4.20 13.67 -17.79
C ALA A 104 4.02 14.81 -16.77
N ASN A 105 3.77 14.49 -15.50
CA ASN A 105 3.49 15.46 -14.44
C ASN A 105 4.49 15.36 -13.28
N PRO A 106 5.77 15.71 -13.47
CA PRO A 106 6.73 15.75 -12.37
C PRO A 106 6.36 16.85 -11.36
N VAL A 107 6.50 16.54 -10.07
CA VAL A 107 6.24 17.50 -8.99
C VAL A 107 7.53 18.25 -8.69
N LYS A 108 7.47 19.57 -8.52
CA LYS A 108 8.63 20.38 -8.14
C LYS A 108 8.67 20.54 -6.63
N LEU A 109 9.72 20.03 -6.01
CA LEU A 109 9.94 20.11 -4.57
C LEU A 109 11.02 21.14 -4.27
N ALA A 110 10.91 21.81 -3.12
CA ALA A 110 11.97 22.69 -2.64
C ALA A 110 13.28 21.89 -2.48
N SER A 111 14.38 22.45 -3.00
CA SER A 111 15.72 21.92 -2.76
C SER A 111 16.22 22.36 -1.40
N LYS A 112 17.03 21.51 -0.76
CA LYS A 112 17.73 21.87 0.49
C LYS A 112 18.76 22.99 0.31
N ASP A 113 19.25 23.18 -0.92
CA ASP A 113 20.27 24.18 -1.24
C ASP A 113 19.68 25.46 -1.86
N GLU A 114 18.35 25.65 -1.81
CA GLU A 114 17.55 26.82 -2.27
C GLU A 114 17.77 27.30 -3.72
N SER A 115 18.73 26.73 -4.44
CA SER A 115 19.21 27.26 -5.71
C SER A 115 18.31 26.89 -6.88
N GLN A 116 17.69 25.69 -6.90
CA GLN A 116 16.64 25.30 -7.86
C GLN A 116 15.73 24.20 -7.31
N PRO A 117 14.42 24.20 -7.63
CA PRO A 117 13.51 23.13 -7.24
C PRO A 117 13.87 21.79 -7.92
N ILE A 118 13.71 20.69 -7.18
CA ILE A 118 13.99 19.33 -7.67
C ILE A 118 12.71 18.76 -8.27
N GLU A 119 12.78 18.34 -9.53
CA GLU A 119 11.70 17.57 -10.16
C GLU A 119 11.71 16.13 -9.68
N LYS A 120 10.57 15.68 -9.13
CA LYS A 120 10.43 14.34 -8.59
C LYS A 120 9.23 13.63 -9.18
N LYS A 121 9.48 12.43 -9.68
CA LYS A 121 8.44 11.46 -10.05
C LYS A 121 7.94 10.76 -8.80
N ILE A 122 6.65 10.88 -8.54
CA ILE A 122 6.03 10.45 -7.29
C ILE A 122 5.46 9.03 -7.35
N ALA A 123 6.15 8.07 -7.99
CA ALA A 123 5.62 6.72 -8.30
C ALA A 123 5.04 5.96 -7.08
N SER A 124 5.67 5.98 -5.91
CA SER A 124 5.06 5.34 -4.72
C SER A 124 3.93 6.18 -4.11
N ALA A 125 3.96 7.51 -4.24
CA ALA A 125 2.90 8.35 -3.72
C ALA A 125 1.65 8.29 -4.60
N ILE A 126 1.80 8.22 -5.94
CA ILE A 126 0.65 8.15 -6.85
C ILE A 126 -0.17 6.91 -6.54
N THR A 127 0.45 5.74 -6.39
CA THR A 127 -0.30 4.48 -6.12
C THR A 127 -1.06 4.51 -4.79
N LYS A 128 -0.53 5.23 -3.79
CA LYS A 128 -1.18 5.45 -2.49
C LYS A 128 -2.35 6.42 -2.61
N LEU A 129 -2.11 7.59 -3.22
CA LEU A 129 -3.14 8.61 -3.37
C LEU A 129 -4.27 8.10 -4.26
N THR A 130 -3.98 7.40 -5.35
CA THR A 130 -5.01 6.86 -6.23
C THR A 130 -5.79 5.71 -5.62
N TRP A 131 -5.24 4.99 -4.64
CA TRP A 131 -6.02 4.01 -3.87
C TRP A 131 -7.18 4.68 -3.12
N PHE A 132 -6.99 5.88 -2.59
CA PHE A 132 -8.06 6.64 -1.94
C PHE A 132 -9.04 7.31 -2.91
N LEU A 133 -8.72 7.35 -4.21
CA LEU A 133 -9.65 7.83 -5.24
C LEU A 133 -10.44 6.67 -5.86
N GLN A 134 -9.78 5.55 -6.11
CA GLN A 134 -10.37 4.38 -6.71
C GLN A 134 -9.64 3.15 -6.13
N PRO A 135 -10.15 2.59 -5.01
CA PRO A 135 -9.53 1.44 -4.33
C PRO A 135 -9.85 0.10 -4.99
N ASP A 136 -10.91 0.03 -5.80
CA ASP A 136 -11.35 -1.23 -6.39
C ASP A 136 -10.37 -1.72 -7.45
N ASP A 137 -10.10 -3.03 -7.46
CA ASP A 137 -9.10 -3.64 -8.33
C ASP A 137 -7.70 -3.00 -8.22
N TRP A 138 -7.31 -2.50 -7.03
CA TRP A 138 -6.05 -1.78 -6.85
C TRP A 138 -5.35 -2.06 -5.51
N THR A 139 -4.02 -2.14 -5.54
CA THR A 139 -3.18 -2.20 -4.32
C THR A 139 -2.04 -1.19 -4.37
N ILE A 140 -1.55 -0.82 -3.20
CA ILE A 140 -0.50 0.19 -3.00
C ILE A 140 0.87 -0.37 -3.38
N PHE A 141 1.74 0.48 -3.93
CA PHE A 141 3.15 0.17 -4.17
C PHE A 141 4.08 0.95 -3.23
N ASP A 142 5.05 0.25 -2.67
CA ASP A 142 6.21 0.80 -1.96
C ASP A 142 7.46 -0.07 -2.13
N LYS A 143 8.57 0.35 -1.50
CA LYS A 143 9.84 -0.37 -1.63
C LYS A 143 9.79 -1.79 -1.04
N TYR A 144 9.02 -2.03 0.02
CA TYR A 144 8.96 -3.31 0.72
C TYR A 144 8.09 -4.30 -0.06
N VAL A 145 6.90 -3.90 -0.52
CA VAL A 145 6.06 -4.76 -1.37
C VAL A 145 6.77 -5.07 -2.70
N GLY A 146 7.49 -4.09 -3.26
CA GLY A 146 8.31 -4.30 -4.45
C GLY A 146 9.45 -5.29 -4.23
N VAL A 147 10.08 -5.25 -3.06
CA VAL A 147 11.13 -6.22 -2.67
C VAL A 147 10.56 -7.61 -2.42
N ALA A 148 9.41 -7.73 -1.77
CA ALA A 148 8.77 -9.01 -1.47
C ALA A 148 8.55 -9.85 -2.74
N VAL A 149 8.13 -9.17 -3.81
CA VAL A 149 7.77 -9.76 -5.10
C VAL A 149 9.00 -9.90 -5.99
N LEU A 150 9.81 -8.85 -6.13
CA LEU A 150 10.90 -8.80 -7.12
C LEU A 150 12.27 -9.25 -6.57
N ARG A 151 12.39 -9.44 -5.25
CA ARG A 151 13.64 -9.79 -4.52
C ARG A 151 14.84 -8.88 -4.82
N ARG A 152 14.58 -7.64 -5.24
CA ARG A 152 15.62 -6.66 -5.56
C ARG A 152 15.23 -5.29 -5.04
N GLU A 153 16.21 -4.58 -4.49
CA GLU A 153 16.04 -3.17 -4.20
C GLU A 153 15.85 -2.39 -5.50
N GLY A 154 15.07 -1.32 -5.40
CA GLY A 154 14.82 -0.38 -6.47
C GLY A 154 13.95 0.75 -5.92
N THR A 155 13.71 1.75 -6.75
CA THR A 155 12.64 2.72 -6.53
C THR A 155 12.13 3.23 -7.88
N GLY A 156 10.99 3.93 -7.88
CA GLY A 156 10.49 4.65 -9.04
C GLY A 156 9.67 3.79 -10.01
N SER A 157 9.29 4.38 -11.13
CA SER A 157 8.25 3.85 -12.02
C SER A 157 8.61 2.50 -12.67
N LYS A 158 9.89 2.25 -12.99
CA LYS A 158 10.32 0.96 -13.56
C LYS A 158 10.08 -0.21 -12.60
N GLN A 159 10.36 -0.02 -11.32
CA GLN A 159 10.13 -1.05 -10.32
C GLN A 159 8.65 -1.21 -10.03
N MET A 160 7.90 -0.11 -9.97
CA MET A 160 6.45 -0.11 -9.86
C MET A 160 5.80 -0.96 -10.97
N LEU A 161 6.16 -0.72 -12.23
CA LEU A 161 5.66 -1.52 -13.36
C LEU A 161 6.04 -3.00 -13.25
N SER A 162 7.28 -3.30 -12.88
CA SER A 162 7.72 -4.69 -12.69
C SER A 162 6.90 -5.40 -11.61
N TYR A 163 6.59 -4.69 -10.52
CA TYR A 163 5.77 -5.20 -9.42
C TYR A 163 4.35 -5.52 -9.89
N TYR A 164 3.67 -4.57 -10.53
CA TYR A 164 2.29 -4.78 -11.00
C TYR A 164 2.21 -5.86 -12.09
N ALA A 165 3.20 -5.95 -12.97
CA ALA A 165 3.28 -6.99 -13.99
C ALA A 165 3.39 -8.40 -13.38
N GLU A 166 4.17 -8.56 -12.32
CA GLU A 166 4.30 -9.86 -11.63
C GLU A 166 2.99 -10.27 -10.93
N LEU A 167 2.25 -9.32 -10.37
CA LEU A 167 0.98 -9.60 -9.71
C LEU A 167 -0.16 -9.92 -10.69
N ALA A 168 -0.12 -9.33 -11.89
CA ALA A 168 -1.25 -9.27 -12.82
C ALA A 168 -1.86 -10.64 -13.17
N GLY A 169 -1.05 -11.69 -13.32
CA GLY A 169 -1.51 -13.02 -13.73
C GLY A 169 -2.51 -13.66 -12.76
N GLU A 170 -2.41 -13.33 -11.46
CA GLU A 170 -3.23 -13.92 -10.40
C GLU A 170 -4.09 -12.89 -9.67
N TRP A 171 -3.82 -11.60 -9.88
CA TRP A 171 -4.44 -10.48 -9.16
C TRP A 171 -5.96 -10.59 -9.08
N ARG A 172 -6.64 -10.79 -10.21
CA ARG A 172 -8.12 -10.87 -10.23
C ARG A 172 -8.67 -11.99 -9.35
N LYS A 173 -8.05 -13.17 -9.38
CA LYS A 173 -8.48 -14.33 -8.58
C LYS A 173 -8.23 -14.09 -7.09
N ILE A 174 -7.03 -13.65 -6.74
CA ILE A 174 -6.62 -13.47 -5.35
C ILE A 174 -7.38 -12.30 -4.70
N SER A 175 -7.46 -11.16 -5.38
CA SER A 175 -8.17 -9.99 -4.85
C SER A 175 -9.67 -10.25 -4.70
N ALA A 176 -10.33 -10.93 -5.65
CA ALA A 176 -11.73 -11.31 -5.53
C ALA A 176 -11.96 -12.27 -4.35
N GLY A 177 -11.09 -13.28 -4.17
CA GLY A 177 -11.19 -14.20 -3.04
C GLY A 177 -11.05 -13.51 -1.68
N LEU A 178 -10.13 -12.54 -1.57
CA LEU A 178 -9.97 -11.75 -0.34
C LEU A 178 -11.13 -10.79 -0.10
N CYS A 179 -11.64 -10.13 -1.15
CA CYS A 179 -12.79 -9.23 -1.03
C CYS A 179 -14.05 -9.99 -0.60
N GLU A 180 -14.25 -11.19 -1.16
CA GLU A 180 -15.35 -12.09 -0.77
C GLU A 180 -15.20 -12.56 0.68
N ALA A 181 -14.00 -13.00 1.08
CA ALA A 181 -13.74 -13.39 2.46
C ALA A 181 -14.04 -12.24 3.44
N CYS A 182 -13.63 -11.00 3.12
CA CYS A 182 -13.99 -9.84 3.92
C CYS A 182 -15.52 -9.66 4.03
N ALA A 183 -16.25 -9.77 2.92
CA ALA A 183 -17.70 -9.60 2.89
C ALA A 183 -18.42 -10.69 3.72
N VAL A 184 -18.03 -11.96 3.59
CA VAL A 184 -18.58 -13.10 4.36
C VAL A 184 -18.47 -12.88 5.86
N HIS A 185 -17.37 -12.26 6.32
CA HIS A 185 -17.15 -11.96 7.75
C HIS A 185 -17.72 -10.60 8.20
N GLY A 186 -18.46 -9.91 7.33
CA GLY A 186 -19.12 -8.64 7.64
C GLY A 186 -18.19 -7.43 7.65
N PHE A 187 -17.04 -7.51 6.99
CA PHE A 187 -16.13 -6.38 6.77
C PHE A 187 -16.36 -5.74 5.40
N ASN A 188 -15.92 -4.49 5.24
CA ASN A 188 -15.94 -3.85 3.93
C ASN A 188 -15.03 -4.62 2.95
N ARG A 189 -15.56 -4.94 1.76
CA ARG A 189 -14.85 -5.73 0.73
C ARG A 189 -13.47 -5.17 0.38
N ARG A 190 -13.30 -3.83 0.41
CA ARG A 190 -12.04 -3.16 0.04
C ARG A 190 -10.89 -3.44 1.01
N LEU A 191 -11.21 -3.94 2.20
CA LEU A 191 -10.21 -4.47 3.11
C LEU A 191 -9.41 -5.60 2.47
N GLY A 192 -10.00 -6.38 1.56
CA GLY A 192 -9.33 -7.43 0.80
C GLY A 192 -8.11 -6.92 0.01
N TYR A 193 -8.22 -5.76 -0.63
CA TYR A 193 -7.10 -5.14 -1.34
C TYR A 193 -6.00 -4.66 -0.38
N ARG A 194 -6.38 -4.17 0.81
CA ARG A 194 -5.43 -3.79 1.86
C ARG A 194 -4.71 -5.00 2.45
N ILE A 195 -5.38 -6.13 2.60
CA ILE A 195 -4.76 -7.39 3.07
C ILE A 195 -3.61 -7.78 2.14
N VAL A 196 -3.76 -7.66 0.82
CA VAL A 196 -2.65 -7.92 -0.13
C VAL A 196 -1.46 -6.99 0.14
N ASP A 197 -1.68 -5.69 0.28
CA ASP A 197 -0.61 -4.73 0.59
C ASP A 197 0.12 -5.11 1.89
N LYS A 198 -0.63 -5.38 2.96
CA LYS A 198 -0.04 -5.71 4.26
C LYS A 198 0.71 -7.03 4.25
N PHE A 199 0.18 -8.03 3.55
CA PHE A 199 0.84 -9.31 3.39
C PHE A 199 2.18 -9.17 2.67
N LEU A 200 2.20 -8.50 1.52
CA LEU A 200 3.42 -8.24 0.75
C LEU A 200 4.39 -7.35 1.54
N PHE A 201 3.90 -6.37 2.28
CA PHE A 201 4.71 -5.46 3.11
C PHE A 201 5.43 -6.22 4.23
N LEU A 202 4.72 -7.07 4.97
CA LEU A 202 5.29 -7.90 6.03
C LEU A 202 6.37 -8.84 5.50
N HIS A 203 6.10 -9.50 4.37
CA HIS A 203 7.10 -10.31 3.69
C HIS A 203 8.32 -9.51 3.24
N GLY A 204 8.11 -8.30 2.71
CA GLY A 204 9.17 -7.41 2.26
C GLY A 204 10.06 -6.91 3.39
N ILE A 205 9.46 -6.52 4.53
CA ILE A 205 10.19 -6.13 5.74
C ILE A 205 11.00 -7.30 6.29
N GLY A 206 10.44 -8.51 6.30
CA GLY A 206 11.15 -9.70 6.78
C GLY A 206 12.40 -10.06 5.97
N MET A 207 12.59 -9.47 4.79
CA MET A 207 13.81 -9.64 3.99
C MET A 207 14.94 -8.67 4.37
N TYR A 208 14.70 -7.70 5.24
CA TYR A 208 15.72 -6.77 5.69
C TYR A 208 16.38 -7.27 6.97
N VAL A 209 17.69 -7.13 7.04
CA VAL A 209 18.52 -7.51 8.20
C VAL A 209 19.48 -6.38 8.55
N PRO A 210 19.92 -6.27 9.83
CA PRO A 210 20.93 -5.29 10.21
C PRO A 210 22.21 -5.44 9.38
N GLY A 211 22.72 -4.33 8.90
CA GLY A 211 23.96 -4.26 8.14
C GLY A 211 24.61 -2.90 8.25
N THR A 212 25.55 -2.63 7.35
CA THR A 212 26.37 -1.42 7.39
C THR A 212 26.53 -0.85 5.99
N ARG A 213 26.45 0.48 5.87
CA ARG A 213 26.78 1.20 4.65
C ARG A 213 28.29 1.15 4.38
N LYS A 214 28.70 1.51 3.16
CA LYS A 214 30.12 1.64 2.79
C LYS A 214 30.91 2.62 3.67
N ASN A 215 30.23 3.61 4.25
CA ASN A 215 30.81 4.60 5.16
C ASN A 215 30.79 4.17 6.65
N GLY A 216 30.44 2.92 6.96
CA GLY A 216 30.43 2.41 8.34
C GLY A 216 29.15 2.70 9.14
N GLU A 217 28.19 3.45 8.59
CA GLU A 217 26.94 3.73 9.28
C GLU A 217 26.00 2.50 9.28
N PRO A 218 25.32 2.20 10.41
CA PRO A 218 24.29 1.17 10.47
C PRO A 218 23.17 1.42 9.46
N ARG A 219 22.74 0.35 8.77
CA ARG A 219 21.60 0.38 7.85
C ARG A 219 21.04 -1.03 7.69
N ASP A 220 19.72 -1.13 7.54
CA ASP A 220 19.08 -2.35 7.08
C ASP A 220 19.43 -2.66 5.61
N VAL A 221 19.92 -3.88 5.38
CA VAL A 221 20.30 -4.39 4.07
C VAL A 221 19.36 -5.50 3.64
N LEU A 222 19.09 -5.57 2.33
CA LEU A 222 18.24 -6.61 1.77
C LEU A 222 18.99 -7.95 1.76
N ASP A 223 18.48 -8.92 2.53
CA ASP A 223 18.86 -10.33 2.42
C ASP A 223 18.08 -11.01 1.29
N LYS A 224 18.71 -11.04 0.11
CA LYS A 224 18.18 -11.72 -1.07
C LYS A 224 18.10 -13.24 -0.92
N LYS A 225 18.75 -13.84 0.08
CA LYS A 225 18.73 -15.28 0.35
C LYS A 225 17.73 -15.67 1.44
N SER A 226 17.03 -14.71 2.03
CA SER A 226 16.00 -14.97 3.03
C SER A 226 14.95 -15.97 2.53
N ARG A 227 14.73 -17.02 3.31
CA ARG A 227 13.66 -17.98 3.08
C ARG A 227 12.36 -17.48 3.72
N LEU A 228 11.24 -17.97 3.22
CA LEU A 228 9.91 -17.64 3.73
C LEU A 228 9.78 -17.87 5.24
N ALA A 229 10.32 -19.00 5.73
CA ALA A 229 10.31 -19.34 7.15
C ALA A 229 11.10 -18.35 8.01
N ASP A 230 12.19 -17.77 7.48
CA ASP A 230 13.06 -16.86 8.22
C ASP A 230 12.45 -15.46 8.32
N ARG A 231 11.66 -15.04 7.33
CA ARG A 231 11.09 -13.68 7.26
C ARG A 231 10.18 -13.38 8.44
N PHE A 232 9.39 -14.34 8.90
CA PHE A 232 8.49 -14.14 10.05
C PHE A 232 9.25 -14.02 11.37
N ALA A 233 10.39 -14.71 11.48
CA ALA A 233 11.30 -14.65 12.61
C ALA A 233 12.23 -13.42 12.58
N SER A 234 12.23 -12.63 11.49
CA SER A 234 13.10 -11.46 11.37
C SER A 234 12.85 -10.44 12.48
N ALA A 235 13.93 -9.89 13.02
CA ALA A 235 13.91 -8.80 13.99
C ALA A 235 13.17 -7.56 13.46
N SER A 236 13.12 -7.36 12.14
CA SER A 236 12.39 -6.25 11.53
C SER A 236 10.86 -6.44 11.56
N VAL A 237 10.38 -7.69 11.65
CA VAL A 237 8.94 -8.01 11.74
C VAL A 237 8.46 -8.08 13.19
N ALA A 238 9.35 -8.47 14.13
CA ALA A 238 8.98 -8.67 15.53
C ALA A 238 8.22 -7.49 16.18
N PRO A 239 8.64 -6.22 16.05
CA PRO A 239 7.90 -5.09 16.64
C PRO A 239 6.49 -4.92 16.06
N ILE A 240 6.31 -5.23 14.77
CA ILE A 240 5.00 -5.15 14.11
C ILE A 240 4.11 -6.26 14.65
N ARG A 241 4.62 -7.50 14.71
CA ARG A 241 3.90 -8.65 15.28
C ARG A 241 3.46 -8.37 16.72
N ASP A 242 4.35 -7.89 17.57
CA ASP A 242 4.05 -7.65 18.98
C ASP A 242 3.00 -6.53 19.15
N SER A 243 3.07 -5.49 18.31
CA SER A 243 2.06 -4.43 18.27
C SER A 243 0.69 -4.96 17.82
N LEU A 244 0.66 -5.84 16.82
CA LEU A 244 -0.59 -6.41 16.30
C LEU A 244 -1.22 -7.42 17.25
N HIS A 245 -0.42 -8.22 17.96
CA HIS A 245 -0.91 -9.09 19.03
C HIS A 245 -1.50 -8.27 20.18
N SER A 246 -0.82 -7.20 20.60
CA SER A 246 -1.34 -6.27 21.60
C SER A 246 -2.67 -5.66 21.14
N PHE A 247 -2.75 -5.22 19.88
CA PHE A 247 -3.99 -4.71 19.29
C PHE A 247 -5.10 -5.76 19.31
N ALA A 248 -4.85 -6.98 18.84
CA ALA A 248 -5.83 -8.07 18.83
C ALA A 248 -6.35 -8.40 20.23
N SER A 249 -5.48 -8.36 21.25
CA SER A 249 -5.87 -8.62 22.65
C SER A 249 -6.80 -7.55 23.24
N ALA A 250 -6.81 -6.35 22.66
CA ALA A 250 -7.67 -5.25 23.09
C ALA A 250 -9.02 -5.19 22.34
N LEU A 251 -9.23 -6.04 21.33
CA LEU A 251 -10.48 -6.06 20.57
C LEU A 251 -11.60 -6.79 21.33
N PRO A 252 -12.87 -6.39 21.12
CA PRO A 252 -14.03 -7.19 21.53
C PRO A 252 -13.91 -8.64 21.05
N THR A 253 -14.33 -9.60 21.89
CA THR A 253 -14.15 -11.03 21.65
C THR A 253 -14.77 -11.49 20.32
N ASP A 254 -15.96 -10.98 19.99
CA ASP A 254 -16.67 -11.31 18.75
C ASP A 254 -15.94 -10.77 17.51
N LEU A 255 -15.40 -9.55 17.59
CA LEU A 255 -14.65 -8.93 16.51
C LEU A 255 -13.32 -9.66 16.29
N ASN A 256 -12.61 -9.98 17.38
CA ASN A 256 -11.37 -10.74 17.31
C ASN A 256 -11.60 -12.14 16.70
N ALA A 257 -12.68 -12.82 17.08
CA ALA A 257 -13.04 -14.11 16.50
C ALA A 257 -13.30 -14.03 14.98
N ARG A 258 -14.00 -12.98 14.52
CA ARG A 258 -14.23 -12.73 13.09
C ARG A 258 -12.94 -12.44 12.33
N LEU A 259 -12.06 -11.62 12.87
CA LEU A 259 -10.75 -11.33 12.26
C LEU A 259 -9.87 -12.58 12.18
N ASN A 260 -9.89 -13.44 13.21
CA ASN A 260 -9.15 -14.71 13.19
C ASN A 260 -9.71 -15.69 12.14
N GLN A 261 -11.03 -15.72 11.91
CA GLN A 261 -11.59 -16.53 10.83
C GLN A 261 -11.25 -15.94 9.46
N LEU A 262 -11.33 -14.62 9.30
CA LEU A 262 -10.86 -13.94 8.10
C LEU A 262 -9.38 -14.23 7.82
N GLY A 263 -8.53 -14.27 8.84
CA GLY A 263 -7.12 -14.66 8.75
C GLY A 263 -6.91 -16.04 8.13
N ARG A 264 -7.65 -17.05 8.60
CA ARG A 264 -7.64 -18.42 8.03
C ARG A 264 -8.08 -18.46 6.58
N ASP A 265 -9.16 -17.77 6.24
CA ASP A 265 -9.70 -17.77 4.88
C ASP A 265 -8.75 -17.00 3.94
N ALA A 266 -8.19 -15.89 4.41
CA ALA A 266 -7.16 -15.13 3.69
C ALA A 266 -5.90 -15.95 3.48
N ALA A 267 -5.46 -16.75 4.46
CA ALA A 267 -4.32 -17.65 4.32
C ALA A 267 -4.52 -18.66 3.18
N SER A 268 -5.72 -19.25 3.08
CA SER A 268 -6.07 -20.17 1.99
C SER A 268 -6.00 -19.49 0.62
N VAL A 269 -6.54 -18.28 0.51
CA VAL A 269 -6.51 -17.50 -0.75
C VAL A 269 -5.08 -17.10 -1.11
N LEU A 270 -4.30 -16.57 -0.15
CA LEU A 270 -2.93 -16.09 -0.35
C LEU A 270 -1.95 -17.23 -0.63
N ALA A 271 -2.17 -18.44 -0.09
CA ALA A 271 -1.36 -19.61 -0.40
C ALA A 271 -1.46 -20.04 -1.87
N ALA A 272 -2.52 -19.63 -2.57
CA ALA A 272 -2.66 -19.85 -4.01
C ALA A 272 -1.94 -18.79 -4.86
N ALA A 273 -1.41 -17.71 -4.25
CA ALA A 273 -0.66 -16.68 -4.95
C ALA A 273 0.82 -17.08 -5.10
N ASN A 274 1.33 -17.01 -6.33
CA ASN A 274 2.73 -17.25 -6.65
C ASN A 274 3.58 -15.98 -6.59
N TRP A 275 3.17 -14.95 -5.83
CA TRP A 275 3.88 -13.67 -5.76
C TRP A 275 5.15 -13.71 -4.90
N ILE A 276 5.20 -14.63 -3.93
CA ILE A 276 6.31 -14.73 -2.99
C ILE A 276 6.86 -16.14 -3.04
N LYS A 277 8.17 -16.25 -3.24
CA LYS A 277 8.87 -17.52 -3.42
C LYS A 277 10.10 -17.59 -2.53
N ASP A 278 10.52 -18.80 -2.18
CA ASP A 278 11.86 -19.06 -1.68
C ASP A 278 12.92 -18.82 -2.77
N PRO A 279 14.18 -18.54 -2.39
CA PRO A 279 15.25 -18.43 -3.39
C PRO A 279 15.44 -19.79 -4.07
N ALA A 280 15.69 -19.76 -5.38
CA ALA A 280 16.08 -20.94 -6.15
C ALA A 280 17.46 -21.48 -5.72
#